data_AF-A0A524MQ37-F1
#
_entry.id   AF-A0A524MQ37-F1
#
_cell.length_a   1.000
_cell.length_b   1.000
_cell.length_c   1.000
_cell.angle_alpha   90.00
_cell.angle_beta   90.00
_cell.angle_gamma   90.00
#
_symmetry.space_group_name_H-M   'P 1'
#
loop_
_entity.id
_entity.type
_entity.pdbx_description
1 polymer ?
#
loop_
_entity_poly.entity_id
_entity_poly.type
_entity_poly.pdbx_seq_one_letter_code
_entity_poly.pdbx_strand_id
1 'polypeptide(L)' 'SCGHCKNAIESEVSTVDGVVAVAVDVEAKLVTVSGGDDLAIRAAIDDAGYDVA' A
#
# COMPACT_ATOMS: atom_id res chain seq x y z
N SER A 1 14.29 -10.13 -2.87
CA SER A 1 13.40 -10.31 -1.71
C SER A 1 12.06 -9.68 -2.07
N CYS A 2 11.12 -10.46 -2.60
CA CYS A 2 9.82 -9.93 -3.03
C CYS A 2 8.77 -9.98 -1.89
N GLY A 3 9.00 -10.81 -0.86
CA GLY A 3 8.11 -10.94 0.30
C GLY A 3 8.21 -9.78 1.31
N HIS A 4 9.36 -9.10 1.39
CA HIS A 4 9.50 -7.91 2.25
C HIS A 4 8.69 -6.72 1.73
N CYS A 5 8.46 -6.64 0.42
CA CYS A 5 7.69 -5.57 -0.19
C CYS A 5 6.21 -5.65 0.19
N LYS A 6 5.64 -6.86 0.26
CA LYS A 6 4.24 -7.07 0.63
C LYS A 6 3.93 -6.52 2.01
N ASN A 7 4.67 -6.98 3.02
CA ASN A 7 4.42 -6.60 4.41
C ASN A 7 4.71 -5.11 4.66
N ALA A 8 5.73 -4.55 4.01
CA ALA A 8 6.02 -3.12 4.13
C ALA A 8 4.84 -2.29 3.60
N ILE A 9 4.38 -2.56 2.38
CA ILE A 9 3.26 -1.81 1.77
C ILE A 9 1.97 -2.00 2.56
N GLU A 10 1.63 -3.24 2.96
CA GLU A 10 0.41 -3.48 3.76
C GLU A 10 0.46 -2.74 5.10
N SER A 11 1.60 -2.78 5.78
CA SER A 11 1.74 -2.14 7.08
C SER A 11 1.62 -0.62 6.97
N GLU A 12 2.33 0.01 6.04
CA GLU A 12 2.31 1.47 5.86
C GLU A 12 0.93 1.96 5.42
N VAL A 13 0.32 1.35 4.39
CA VAL A 13 -0.99 1.76 3.88
C VAL A 13 -2.10 1.53 4.91
N SER A 14 -1.98 0.50 5.77
CA SER A 14 -2.96 0.27 6.84
C SER A 14 -2.96 1.34 7.93
N THR A 15 -1.91 2.16 8.02
CA THR A 15 -1.85 3.29 8.96
C THR A 15 -2.59 4.53 8.47
N VAL A 16 -2.96 4.57 7.18
CA VAL A 16 -3.64 5.72 6.58
C VAL A 16 -5.07 5.81 7.10
N ASP A 17 -5.44 6.98 7.58
CA ASP A 17 -6.78 7.23 8.12
C ASP A 17 -7.88 6.92 7.07
N GLY A 18 -8.89 6.16 7.52
CA GLY A 18 -10.02 5.75 6.70
C GLY A 18 -9.78 4.49 5.86
N VAL A 19 -8.56 3.95 5.82
CA VAL A 19 -8.30 2.64 5.21
C VAL A 19 -8.94 1.55 6.06
N VAL A 20 -9.74 0.69 5.42
CA VAL A 20 -10.44 -0.43 6.06
C VAL A 20 -9.88 -1.77 5.63
N ALA A 21 -9.30 -1.86 4.44
CA ALA A 21 -8.64 -3.07 3.96
C ALA A 21 -7.55 -2.73 2.95
N VAL A 22 -6.46 -3.50 3.00
CA VAL A 22 -5.39 -3.48 2.00
C VAL A 22 -5.12 -4.90 1.57
N ALA A 23 -5.04 -5.13 0.26
CA ALA A 23 -4.65 -6.39 -0.32
C ALA A 23 -3.52 -6.17 -1.32
N VAL A 24 -2.35 -6.77 -1.05
CA VAL A 24 -1.19 -6.67 -1.95
C VAL A 24 -0.99 -8.00 -2.67
N ASP A 25 -1.10 -7.96 -3.99
CA ASP A 25 -0.75 -9.05 -4.89
C ASP A 25 0.60 -8.76 -5.55
N VAL A 26 1.65 -9.44 -5.08
CA VAL A 26 3.02 -9.24 -5.59
C VAL A 26 3.22 -9.91 -6.94
N GLU A 27 2.47 -10.97 -7.26
CA GLU A 27 2.56 -11.66 -8.55
C GLU A 27 1.92 -10.81 -9.65
N ALA A 28 0.74 -10.26 -9.37
CA ALA A 28 0.03 -9.34 -10.25
C ALA A 28 0.59 -7.89 -10.19
N LYS A 29 1.46 -7.59 -9.21
CA LYS A 29 1.96 -6.24 -8.90
C LYS A 29 0.83 -5.24 -8.68
N LEU A 30 -0.21 -5.66 -7.96
CA LEU A 30 -1.42 -4.88 -7.71
C LEU A 30 -1.61 -4.65 -6.22
N VAL A 31 -1.87 -3.40 -5.84
CA VAL A 31 -2.30 -3.04 -4.48
C VAL A 31 -3.74 -2.58 -4.56
N THR A 32 -4.62 -3.26 -3.83
CA THR A 32 -6.04 -2.89 -3.73
C THR A 32 -6.29 -2.34 -2.34
N VAL A 33 -6.78 -1.11 -2.27
CA VAL A 33 -7.11 -0.44 -1.01
C VAL A 33 -8.60 -0.16 -0.98
N SER A 34 -9.23 -0.43 0.16
CA SER A 34 -10.62 -0.08 0.41
C SER A 34 -10.67 1.03 1.46
N GLY A 35 -11.36 2.12 1.13
CA GLY A 35 -11.42 3.32 1.98
C GLY A 35 -10.15 4.17 1.91
N GLY A 36 -10.11 5.19 2.76
CA GLY A 36 -9.00 6.14 2.84
C GLY A 36 -9.02 7.21 1.74
N ASP A 37 -8.11 8.16 1.88
CA ASP A 37 -7.85 9.17 0.86
C ASP A 37 -6.75 8.70 -0.09
N ASP A 38 -7.00 8.81 -1.40
CA ASP A 38 -6.09 8.33 -2.45
C ASP A 38 -4.71 9.01 -2.40
N LEU A 39 -4.65 10.31 -2.10
CA LEU A 39 -3.39 11.03 -2.01
C LEU A 39 -2.60 10.60 -0.77
N ALA A 40 -3.28 10.41 0.36
CA ALA A 40 -2.65 9.92 1.59
C ALA A 40 -2.10 8.50 1.42
N ILE A 41 -2.84 7.62 0.74
CA ILE A 41 -2.42 6.26 0.40
C ILE A 41 -1.16 6.30 -0.48
N ARG A 42 -1.18 7.09 -1.56
CA ARG A 42 -0.03 7.21 -2.47
C ARG A 42 1.21 7.76 -1.77
N ALA A 43 1.04 8.79 -0.93
CA ALA A 43 2.14 9.35 -0.14
C ALA A 43 2.75 8.33 0.82
N ALA A 44 1.94 7.48 1.47
CA ALA A 44 2.44 6.41 2.33
C ALA A 44 3.25 5.35 1.54
N ILE A 45 2.84 5.05 0.30
CA ILE A 45 3.55 4.10 -0.56
C ILE A 45 4.88 4.69 -1.06
N ASP A 46 4.90 5.98 -1.41
CA ASP A 46 6.12 6.71 -1.79
C ASP A 46 7.12 6.78 -0.62
N ASP A 47 6.66 7.06 0.61
CA ASP A 47 7.50 7.10 1.82
C ASP A 47 8.06 5.72 2.17
N ALA A 48 7.30 4.66 1.86
CA ALA A 48 7.76 3.27 1.93
C ALA A 48 8.80 2.91 0.84
N GLY A 49 9.05 3.80 -0.11
CA GLY A 49 10.05 3.65 -1.18
C GLY A 49 9.53 2.93 -2.43
N TYR A 50 8.22 2.97 -2.69
CA TYR A 50 7.60 2.34 -3.86
C TYR A 50 6.86 3.40 -4.70
N ASP A 51 7.06 3.36 -6.02
CA ASP A 51 6.32 4.20 -6.96
C ASP A 51 4.92 3.63 -7.23
N VAL A 52 3.91 4.51 -7.24
CA VAL A 52 2.52 4.20 -7.66
C VAL A 52 2.17 5.01 -8.91
N ALA A 53 1.80 4.33 -10.00
CA ALA A 53 1.43 4.95 -11.28
C ALA A 53 -0.08 4.84 -11.56
#